data_AF-A0A199YP62-F1
#
_entry.id   AF-A0A199YP62-F1
#
_cell.length_a   1.000
_cell.length_b   1.000
_cell.length_c   1.000
_cell.angle_alpha   90.00
_cell.angle_beta   90.00
_cell.angle_gamma   90.00
#
_symmetry.space_group_name_H-M   'P 1'
#
loop_
_entity.id
_entity.type
_entity.pdbx_description
1 polymer ?
#
loop_
_entity_poly.entity_id
_entity_poly.type
_entity_poly.pdbx_seq_one_letter_code
_entity_poly.pdbx_strand_id
1 'polypeptide(L)'
;MLTFTTHPERPGRIVGGLDTGGIVLSVDGGKSWDVRGQGLPEAAVTAITTAVTNPDTIYAAIRGDGLWQSDDAGQSWVFVMDRPWLANAERDLTALSSVDLATGMGGIWLYAGTDTGVTRVPDCFCRWQDVQPGDAMDALASGKQATPKVPLPEGEPVSALVSAVSRPATLYAGLPSGIWQSHDAGVTWLKRSEVIATALAVHPLRADDLVIVNNDGVLQSPDGGRTWTAIANI
;
A
#
# COMPACT_ATOMS: atom_id res chain seq x y z
N MET A 1 13.62 8.42 1.11
CA MET A 1 12.20 8.54 1.50
C MET A 1 11.96 7.54 2.61
N LEU A 2 11.62 8.03 3.81
CA LEU A 2 11.27 7.13 4.92
C LEU A 2 9.81 6.69 4.74
N THR A 3 9.57 5.39 4.88
CA THR A 3 8.25 4.77 4.81
C THR A 3 7.97 4.02 6.10
N PHE A 4 6.73 4.00 6.56
CA PHE A 4 6.34 3.36 7.82
C PHE A 4 5.08 2.53 7.67
N THR A 5 4.97 1.49 8.48
CA THR A 5 3.76 0.67 8.60
C THR A 5 3.48 0.33 10.07
N THR A 6 2.21 0.10 10.37
CA THR A 6 1.70 -0.29 11.69
C THR A 6 0.65 -1.38 11.50
N HIS A 7 0.35 -2.13 12.56
CA HIS A 7 -0.66 -3.18 12.52
C HIS A 7 -1.65 -3.03 13.69
N PRO A 8 -2.98 -3.06 13.45
CA PRO A 8 -3.99 -2.88 14.51
C PRO A 8 -3.86 -3.83 15.70
N GLU A 9 -3.47 -5.08 15.47
CA GLU A 9 -3.31 -6.09 16.53
C GLU A 9 -2.01 -5.94 17.36
N ARG A 10 -1.13 -5.01 16.99
CA ARG A 10 0.13 -4.74 17.70
C ARG A 10 0.26 -3.24 17.97
N PRO A 11 -0.61 -2.69 18.85
CA PRO A 11 -0.59 -1.28 19.17
C PRO A 11 0.78 -0.87 19.74
N GLY A 12 1.25 0.32 19.35
CA GLY A 12 2.59 0.80 19.71
C GLY A 12 3.72 0.24 18.86
N ARG A 13 3.48 -0.78 18.02
CA ARG A 13 4.50 -1.25 17.09
C ARG A 13 4.52 -0.45 15.79
N ILE A 14 5.68 0.08 15.45
CA ILE A 14 5.93 0.86 14.24
C ILE A 14 7.14 0.25 13.53
N VAL A 15 7.00 -0.01 12.24
CA VAL A 15 8.09 -0.48 11.39
C VAL A 15 8.41 0.61 10.38
N GLY A 16 9.68 0.97 10.22
CA GLY A 16 10.15 1.97 9.27
C GLY A 16 11.18 1.39 8.31
N GLY A 17 11.09 1.72 7.02
CA GLY A 17 12.12 1.42 6.02
C GLY A 17 13.22 2.49 6.00
N LEU A 18 14.48 2.07 5.83
CA LEU A 18 15.63 2.97 5.79
C LEU A 18 16.14 3.20 4.36
N ASP A 19 16.65 4.40 4.09
CA ASP A 19 17.26 4.74 2.79
C ASP A 19 18.62 4.06 2.56
N THR A 20 19.26 3.57 3.62
CA THR A 20 20.57 2.91 3.58
C THR A 20 20.48 1.38 3.53
N GLY A 21 19.26 0.82 3.53
CA GLY A 21 19.01 -0.61 3.71
C GLY A 21 18.64 -0.97 5.15
N GLY A 22 17.90 -2.08 5.27
CA GLY A 22 17.32 -2.52 6.53
C GLY A 22 16.04 -1.76 6.91
N ILE A 23 15.52 -2.12 8.08
CA ILE A 23 14.35 -1.50 8.71
C ILE A 23 14.67 -1.11 10.15
N VAL A 24 13.84 -0.24 10.72
CA VAL A 24 13.75 -0.01 12.16
C VAL A 24 12.41 -0.49 12.69
N LEU A 25 12.40 -1.05 13.88
CA LEU A 25 11.18 -1.49 14.55
C LEU A 25 11.13 -0.92 15.96
N SER A 26 10.04 -0.22 16.27
CA SER A 26 9.69 0.17 17.63
C SER A 26 8.53 -0.69 18.13
N VAL A 27 8.52 -1.02 19.42
CA VAL A 27 7.40 -1.71 20.11
C VAL A 27 6.74 -0.85 21.17
N ASP A 28 7.15 0.41 21.32
CA ASP A 28 6.78 1.29 22.43
C ASP A 28 6.24 2.66 21.98
N GLY A 29 5.71 2.71 20.75
CA GLY A 29 5.15 3.92 20.16
C GLY A 29 6.20 4.90 19.66
N GLY A 30 7.39 4.40 19.27
CA GLY A 30 8.48 5.19 18.71
C GLY A 30 9.42 5.81 19.74
N LYS A 31 9.39 5.36 21.00
CA LYS A 31 10.30 5.86 22.06
C LYS A 31 11.68 5.21 21.93
N SER A 32 11.74 3.95 21.51
CA SER A 32 12.97 3.22 21.18
C SER A 32 12.81 2.43 19.88
N TRP A 33 13.95 2.13 19.24
CA TRP A 33 14.01 1.53 17.91
C TRP A 33 15.11 0.47 17.83
N ASP A 34 14.75 -0.71 17.32
CA ASP A 34 15.68 -1.79 16.96
C ASP A 34 15.96 -1.74 15.45
N VAL A 35 17.23 -1.72 15.05
CA VAL A 35 17.60 -1.91 13.64
C VAL A 35 17.55 -3.39 13.31
N ARG A 36 16.86 -3.73 12.21
CA ARG A 36 16.75 -5.11 11.70
C ARG A 36 16.94 -5.13 10.18
N GLY A 37 17.12 -6.30 9.59
CA GLY A 37 17.38 -6.40 8.14
C GLY A 37 18.40 -7.46 7.75
N GLN A 38 18.61 -8.50 8.56
CA GLN A 38 19.54 -9.56 8.18
C GLN A 38 19.10 -10.21 6.86
N GLY A 39 19.98 -10.21 5.87
CA GLY A 39 19.71 -10.75 4.53
C GLY A 39 19.04 -9.78 3.57
N LEU A 40 18.57 -8.61 4.05
CA LEU A 40 18.01 -7.58 3.19
C LEU A 40 19.16 -6.82 2.48
N PRO A 41 19.05 -6.50 1.18
CA PRO A 41 20.08 -5.74 0.48
C PRO A 41 20.36 -4.37 1.12
N GLU A 42 21.61 -3.91 1.02
CA GLU A 42 22.04 -2.56 1.43
C GLU A 42 21.59 -1.50 0.40
N ALA A 43 20.28 -1.34 0.25
CA ALA A 43 19.66 -0.39 -0.66
C ALA A 43 18.36 0.17 -0.05
N ALA A 44 17.92 1.33 -0.55
CA ALA A 44 16.76 2.03 0.01
C ALA A 44 15.50 1.16 0.01
N VAL A 45 14.83 1.08 1.17
CA VAL A 45 13.47 0.52 1.28
C VAL A 45 12.49 1.56 0.74
N THR A 46 11.94 1.33 -0.45
CA THR A 46 11.07 2.31 -1.13
C THR A 46 9.62 2.22 -0.66
N ALA A 47 9.18 1.04 -0.25
CA ALA A 47 7.85 0.81 0.31
C ALA A 47 7.89 -0.32 1.33
N ILE A 48 7.07 -0.24 2.38
CA ILE A 48 6.95 -1.26 3.42
C ILE A 48 5.48 -1.44 3.81
N THR A 49 5.07 -2.68 4.06
CA THR A 49 3.72 -2.96 4.60
C THR A 49 3.77 -4.20 5.49
N THR A 50 2.92 -4.24 6.51
CA THR A 50 2.69 -5.45 7.34
C THR A 50 1.53 -6.23 6.74
N ALA A 51 1.61 -7.56 6.77
CA ALA A 51 0.48 -8.39 6.35
C ALA A 51 -0.71 -8.11 7.28
N VAL A 52 -1.86 -7.81 6.69
CA VAL A 52 -3.09 -7.48 7.44
C VAL A 52 -3.63 -8.66 8.25
N THR A 53 -3.24 -9.88 7.91
CA THR A 53 -3.62 -11.13 8.59
C THR A 53 -2.56 -11.62 9.58
N ASN A 54 -1.33 -11.12 9.51
CA ASN A 54 -0.27 -11.51 10.43
C ASN A 54 0.65 -10.31 10.74
N PRO A 55 0.62 -9.78 11.97
CA PRO A 55 1.47 -8.66 12.34
C PRO A 55 2.97 -8.91 12.18
N ASP A 56 3.45 -10.14 12.25
CA ASP A 56 4.89 -10.43 12.21
C ASP A 56 5.41 -10.69 10.79
N THR A 57 4.50 -10.81 9.81
CA THR A 57 4.85 -10.84 8.39
C THR A 57 4.96 -9.41 7.84
N ILE A 58 6.13 -9.08 7.27
CA ILE A 58 6.46 -7.75 6.75
C ILE A 58 6.96 -7.90 5.32
N TYR A 59 6.48 -7.04 4.43
CA TYR A 59 6.96 -6.94 3.06
C TYR A 59 7.70 -5.62 2.86
N ALA A 60 8.86 -5.69 2.21
CA ALA A 60 9.68 -4.54 1.88
C ALA A 60 10.04 -4.56 0.39
N ALA A 61 9.82 -3.45 -0.29
CA ALA A 61 10.33 -3.22 -1.63
C ALA A 61 11.70 -2.53 -1.55
N ILE A 62 12.66 -3.06 -2.31
CA ILE A 62 14.02 -2.57 -2.34
C ILE A 62 14.29 -1.91 -3.69
N ARG A 63 14.82 -0.68 -3.65
CA ARG A 63 15.11 0.12 -4.85
C ARG A 63 16.02 -0.65 -5.80
N GLY A 64 15.61 -0.78 -7.06
CA GLY A 64 16.41 -1.42 -8.10
C GLY A 64 16.51 -2.93 -8.00
N ASP A 65 15.78 -3.56 -7.08
CA ASP A 65 15.83 -5.00 -6.83
C ASP A 65 14.42 -5.61 -6.93
N GLY A 66 13.76 -5.93 -5.81
CA GLY A 66 12.42 -6.52 -5.81
C GLY A 66 11.71 -6.46 -4.47
N LEU A 67 10.77 -7.38 -4.29
CA LEU A 67 9.98 -7.55 -3.07
C LEU A 67 10.62 -8.64 -2.20
N TRP A 68 10.76 -8.31 -0.92
CA TRP A 68 11.27 -9.18 0.13
C TRP A 68 10.22 -9.38 1.21
N GLN A 69 10.24 -10.55 1.83
CA GLN A 69 9.37 -10.92 2.94
C GLN A 69 10.20 -11.30 4.16
N SER A 70 9.68 -10.92 5.33
CA SER A 70 10.07 -11.45 6.62
C SER A 70 8.84 -12.01 7.31
N ASP A 71 8.96 -13.14 7.99
CA ASP A 71 7.90 -13.76 8.82
C ASP A 71 8.21 -13.69 10.33
N ASP A 72 9.27 -12.99 10.71
CA ASP A 72 9.80 -12.92 12.08
C ASP A 72 9.98 -11.47 12.57
N ALA A 73 9.09 -10.58 12.11
CA ALA A 73 9.10 -9.15 12.40
C ALA A 73 10.41 -8.46 11.98
N GLY A 74 10.94 -8.84 10.82
CA GLY A 74 12.08 -8.22 10.16
C GLY A 74 13.45 -8.70 10.65
N GLN A 75 13.51 -9.76 11.47
CA GLN A 75 14.80 -10.31 11.93
C GLN A 75 15.56 -10.94 10.76
N SER A 76 14.88 -11.73 9.92
CA SER A 76 15.42 -12.32 8.69
C SER A 76 14.51 -12.06 7.50
N TRP A 77 15.12 -12.00 6.31
CA TRP A 77 14.44 -11.67 5.06
C TRP A 77 14.75 -12.67 3.96
N VAL A 78 13.74 -12.94 3.13
CA VAL A 78 13.84 -13.75 1.91
C VAL A 78 13.33 -12.96 0.72
N PHE A 79 14.01 -13.10 -0.41
CA PHE A 79 13.56 -12.57 -1.69
C PHE A 79 12.35 -13.38 -2.17
N VAL A 80 11.26 -12.72 -2.56
CA VAL A 80 10.03 -13.41 -2.98
C VAL A 80 9.58 -13.10 -4.39
N MET A 81 9.95 -11.94 -4.96
CA MET A 81 9.44 -11.53 -6.26
C MET A 81 10.26 -10.39 -6.88
N ASP A 82 10.56 -10.49 -8.18
CA ASP A 82 11.18 -9.41 -8.96
C ASP A 82 10.25 -8.19 -9.10
N ARG A 83 10.79 -7.05 -9.55
CA ARG A 83 9.96 -5.89 -9.92
C ARG A 83 8.96 -6.23 -11.03
N PRO A 84 7.76 -5.61 -11.01
CA PRO A 84 6.79 -5.77 -12.09
C PRO A 84 7.33 -5.18 -13.39
N TRP A 85 7.09 -5.89 -14.50
CA TRP A 85 7.34 -5.40 -15.85
C TRP A 85 6.09 -4.70 -16.38
N LEU A 86 6.11 -3.36 -16.42
CA LEU A 86 4.98 -2.52 -16.82
C LEU A 86 5.42 -1.44 -17.80
N ALA A 87 4.61 -1.19 -18.84
CA ALA A 87 4.92 -0.20 -19.86
C ALA A 87 6.35 -0.34 -20.43
N ASN A 88 6.70 -1.58 -20.82
CA ASN A 88 7.97 -1.98 -21.44
C ASN A 88 9.24 -1.75 -20.58
N ALA A 89 9.12 -1.69 -19.26
CA ALA A 89 10.26 -1.59 -18.35
C ALA A 89 9.95 -2.22 -16.97
N GLU A 90 10.98 -2.59 -16.22
CA GLU A 90 10.86 -2.91 -14.80
C GLU A 90 10.55 -1.64 -14.00
N ARG A 91 9.59 -1.72 -13.08
CA ARG A 91 9.17 -0.58 -12.26
C ARG A 91 9.47 -0.81 -10.79
N ASP A 92 10.11 0.17 -10.15
CA ASP A 92 10.23 0.20 -8.70
C ASP A 92 8.84 0.38 -8.05
N LEU A 93 8.67 -0.24 -6.88
CA LEU A 93 7.48 -0.08 -6.07
C LEU A 93 7.63 1.18 -5.23
N THR A 94 6.73 2.13 -5.40
CA THR A 94 6.71 3.41 -4.69
C THR A 94 5.76 3.41 -3.50
N ALA A 95 4.79 2.49 -3.48
CA ALA A 95 3.87 2.27 -2.38
C ALA A 95 3.47 0.80 -2.29
N LEU A 96 3.18 0.32 -1.07
CA LEU A 96 2.72 -1.04 -0.81
C LEU A 96 1.55 -1.02 0.16
N SER A 97 0.53 -1.81 -0.13
CA SER A 97 -0.63 -2.02 0.74
C SER A 97 -1.01 -3.49 0.79
N SER A 98 -1.03 -4.06 1.99
CA SER A 98 -1.65 -5.36 2.25
C SER A 98 -3.18 -5.21 2.32
N VAL A 99 -3.90 -6.08 1.63
CA VAL A 99 -5.37 -5.98 1.49
C VAL A 99 -6.00 -7.35 1.74
N ASP A 100 -6.91 -7.39 2.73
CA ASP A 100 -7.65 -8.59 3.12
C ASP A 100 -8.80 -8.86 2.15
N LEU A 101 -8.44 -9.33 0.96
CA LEU A 101 -9.37 -9.76 -0.06
C LEU A 101 -8.98 -11.18 -0.47
N ALA A 102 -9.98 -12.05 -0.60
CA ALA A 102 -9.74 -13.40 -1.04
C ALA A 102 -9.08 -13.41 -2.43
N THR A 103 -8.05 -14.25 -2.59
CA THR A 103 -7.35 -14.46 -3.86
C THR A 103 -7.96 -15.59 -4.70
N GLY A 104 -8.97 -16.29 -4.15
CA GLY A 104 -9.45 -17.58 -4.65
C GLY A 104 -8.56 -18.78 -4.27
N MET A 105 -7.34 -18.55 -3.77
CA MET A 105 -6.40 -19.58 -3.30
C MET A 105 -6.16 -19.52 -1.78
N GLY A 106 -6.85 -18.61 -1.08
CA GLY A 106 -6.54 -18.24 0.30
C GLY A 106 -5.49 -17.13 0.38
N GLY A 107 -5.33 -16.51 1.55
CA GLY A 107 -4.36 -15.42 1.75
C GLY A 107 -4.88 -14.04 1.36
N ILE A 108 -3.94 -13.12 1.13
CA ILE A 108 -4.17 -11.69 0.92
C ILE A 108 -3.68 -11.22 -0.46
N TRP A 109 -4.08 -10.00 -0.83
CA TRP A 109 -3.48 -9.27 -1.95
C TRP A 109 -2.47 -8.24 -1.45
N LEU A 110 -1.33 -8.17 -2.11
CA LEU A 110 -0.42 -7.02 -2.04
C LEU A 110 -0.65 -6.12 -3.23
N TYR A 111 -1.06 -4.89 -2.98
CA TYR A 111 -1.17 -3.84 -3.97
C TYR A 111 0.09 -3.00 -3.96
N ALA A 112 0.60 -2.73 -5.16
CA ALA A 112 1.82 -1.99 -5.39
C ALA A 112 1.55 -0.75 -6.25
N GLY A 113 1.90 0.42 -5.74
CA GLY A 113 2.02 1.63 -6.53
C GLY A 113 3.37 1.66 -7.26
N THR A 114 3.37 2.19 -8.47
CA THR A 114 4.57 2.39 -9.30
C THR A 114 4.57 3.80 -9.89
N ASP A 115 5.57 4.14 -10.69
CA ASP A 115 5.64 5.40 -11.43
C ASP A 115 4.61 5.52 -12.57
N THR A 116 3.93 4.43 -12.92
CA THR A 116 3.00 4.36 -14.06
C THR A 116 1.60 3.87 -13.70
N GLY A 117 1.35 3.54 -12.42
CA GLY A 117 0.04 3.09 -11.95
C GLY A 117 0.12 2.04 -10.84
N VAL A 118 -0.97 1.28 -10.68
CA VAL A 118 -1.10 0.25 -9.64
C VAL A 118 -1.12 -1.15 -10.26
N THR A 119 -0.36 -2.06 -9.65
CA THR A 119 -0.42 -3.51 -9.89
C THR A 119 -0.68 -4.24 -8.57
N ARG A 120 -0.94 -5.54 -8.63
CA ARG A 120 -1.11 -6.37 -7.44
C ARG A 120 -0.55 -7.78 -7.64
N VAL A 121 -0.28 -8.47 -6.54
CA VAL A 121 0.16 -9.86 -6.51
C VAL A 121 -0.51 -10.55 -5.31
N PRO A 122 -0.96 -11.81 -5.43
CA PRO A 122 -1.36 -12.58 -4.25
C PRO A 122 -0.12 -12.89 -3.39
N ASP A 123 -0.29 -13.11 -2.10
CA ASP A 123 0.78 -13.53 -1.18
C ASP A 123 1.42 -14.90 -1.49
N CYS A 124 0.94 -15.64 -2.50
CA CYS A 124 1.68 -16.76 -3.09
C CYS A 124 2.83 -16.34 -4.01
N PHE A 125 2.98 -15.03 -4.29
CA PHE A 125 3.97 -14.47 -5.21
C PHE A 125 4.00 -15.17 -6.56
N CYS A 126 2.81 -15.48 -7.08
CA CYS A 126 2.70 -16.23 -8.31
C CYS A 126 3.00 -15.37 -9.54
N ARG A 127 2.47 -14.14 -9.59
CA ARG A 127 2.70 -13.18 -10.69
C ARG A 127 2.15 -11.79 -10.35
N TRP A 128 2.89 -10.74 -10.72
CA TRP A 128 2.30 -9.40 -10.83
C TRP A 128 1.19 -9.36 -11.88
N GLN A 129 0.06 -8.77 -11.53
CA GLN A 129 -1.10 -8.68 -12.39
C GLN A 129 -1.72 -7.29 -12.35
N ASP A 130 -2.36 -6.91 -13.46
CA ASP A 130 -3.19 -5.74 -13.50
C ASP A 130 -4.34 -5.85 -12.50
N VAL A 131 -4.77 -4.71 -11.97
CA VAL A 131 -6.03 -4.65 -11.23
C VAL A 131 -7.19 -4.79 -12.22
N GLN A 132 -7.98 -5.83 -12.02
CA GLN A 132 -9.08 -6.23 -12.90
C GLN A 132 -10.33 -6.54 -12.08
N PRO A 133 -11.54 -6.31 -12.63
CA PRO A 133 -12.77 -6.57 -11.92
C PRO A 133 -13.06 -8.04 -11.65
N GLY A 134 -13.37 -8.33 -10.38
CA GLY A 134 -13.83 -9.62 -9.89
C GLY A 134 -12.82 -10.76 -10.06
N ASP A 135 -13.09 -11.87 -9.37
CA ASP A 135 -12.48 -13.14 -9.74
C ASP A 135 -13.02 -13.44 -11.15
N ALA A 136 -12.15 -13.58 -12.15
CA ALA A 136 -12.57 -13.76 -13.55
C ALA A 136 -13.59 -14.92 -13.72
N MET A 137 -13.63 -15.84 -12.76
CA MET A 137 -14.59 -16.94 -12.63
C MET A 137 -16.02 -16.50 -12.24
N ASP A 138 -16.19 -15.49 -11.39
CA ASP A 138 -17.52 -15.05 -10.90
C ASP A 138 -18.31 -14.25 -11.95
N ALA A 139 -17.61 -13.48 -12.80
CA ALA A 139 -18.22 -12.77 -13.91
C ALA A 139 -18.76 -13.75 -14.97
N LEU A 140 -18.00 -14.83 -15.25
CA LEU A 140 -18.42 -15.90 -16.15
C LEU A 140 -19.59 -16.72 -15.59
N ALA A 141 -19.60 -16.98 -14.27
CA ALA A 141 -20.67 -17.75 -13.62
C ALA A 141 -21.98 -16.95 -13.46
N SER A 142 -21.91 -15.63 -13.26
CA SER A 142 -23.08 -14.80 -12.95
C SER A 142 -23.76 -14.17 -14.15
N GLY A 143 -23.18 -14.25 -15.36
CA GLY A 143 -23.70 -13.61 -16.57
C GLY A 143 -23.80 -12.08 -16.47
N LYS A 144 -23.18 -11.46 -15.46
CA LYS A 144 -23.16 -10.02 -15.26
C LYS A 144 -22.16 -9.40 -16.23
N GLN A 145 -22.57 -8.28 -16.83
CA GLN A 145 -21.68 -7.48 -17.67
C GLN A 145 -20.44 -7.06 -16.86
N ALA A 146 -19.26 -7.22 -17.45
CA ALA A 146 -18.00 -6.81 -16.83
C ALA A 146 -18.11 -5.36 -16.36
N THR A 147 -17.81 -5.12 -15.09
CA THR A 147 -17.79 -3.77 -14.53
C THR A 147 -16.81 -2.89 -15.32
N PRO A 148 -17.20 -1.67 -15.72
CA PRO A 148 -16.30 -0.76 -16.43
C PRO A 148 -15.02 -0.55 -15.65
N LYS A 149 -13.87 -0.64 -16.31
CA LYS A 149 -12.57 -0.33 -15.71
C LYS A 149 -12.31 1.18 -15.85
N VAL A 150 -12.02 1.85 -14.73
CA VAL A 150 -11.62 3.26 -14.71
C VAL A 150 -10.31 3.32 -13.91
N PRO A 151 -9.15 3.12 -14.57
CA PRO A 151 -7.87 3.09 -13.88
C PRO A 151 -7.48 4.48 -13.35
N LEU A 152 -6.45 4.52 -12.52
CA LEU A 152 -5.76 5.76 -12.19
C LEU A 152 -5.16 6.41 -13.46
N PRO A 153 -4.94 7.74 -13.45
CA PRO A 153 -4.26 8.44 -14.54
C PRO A 153 -2.95 7.76 -14.96
N GLU A 154 -2.74 7.62 -16.27
CA GLU A 154 -1.50 7.06 -16.82
C GLU A 154 -0.32 8.03 -16.64
N GLY A 155 0.86 7.48 -16.35
CA GLY A 155 2.10 8.25 -16.24
C GLY A 155 2.23 9.09 -14.97
N GLU A 156 1.29 8.96 -14.02
CA GLU A 156 1.39 9.59 -12.70
C GLU A 156 1.91 8.58 -11.67
N PRO A 157 2.96 8.93 -10.90
CA PRO A 157 3.45 8.06 -9.84
C PRO A 157 2.44 7.97 -8.70
N VAL A 158 2.23 6.76 -8.22
CA VAL A 158 1.41 6.49 -7.04
C VAL A 158 2.30 6.65 -5.80
N SER A 159 2.24 7.82 -5.17
CA SER A 159 3.11 8.16 -4.03
C SER A 159 2.63 7.57 -2.71
N ALA A 160 1.33 7.31 -2.59
CA ALA A 160 0.72 6.66 -1.44
C ALA A 160 -0.39 5.73 -1.91
N LEU A 161 -0.51 4.56 -1.29
CA LEU A 161 -1.57 3.59 -1.56
C LEU A 161 -1.94 2.91 -0.25
N VAL A 162 -3.20 3.03 0.17
CA VAL A 162 -3.67 2.55 1.47
C VAL A 162 -5.03 1.89 1.33
N SER A 163 -5.24 0.76 2.00
CA SER A 163 -6.52 0.09 2.11
C SER A 163 -7.25 0.47 3.40
N ALA A 164 -8.58 0.51 3.36
CA ALA A 164 -9.40 0.62 4.55
C ALA A 164 -9.58 -0.77 5.18
N VAL A 165 -8.95 -1.03 6.33
CA VAL A 165 -9.03 -2.34 7.01
C VAL A 165 -10.47 -2.76 7.30
N SER A 166 -11.33 -1.83 7.75
CA SER A 166 -12.77 -2.11 7.99
C SER A 166 -13.59 -2.40 6.73
N ARG A 167 -13.05 -2.12 5.54
CA ARG A 167 -13.73 -2.29 4.25
C ARG A 167 -12.67 -2.54 3.15
N PRO A 168 -12.09 -3.75 3.04
CA PRO A 168 -10.87 -4.00 2.25
C PRO A 168 -10.96 -3.65 0.76
N ALA A 169 -12.15 -3.65 0.17
CA ALA A 169 -12.37 -3.20 -1.22
C ALA A 169 -12.23 -1.68 -1.40
N THR A 170 -12.21 -0.90 -0.32
CA THR A 170 -11.96 0.55 -0.36
C THR A 170 -10.48 0.84 -0.29
N LEU A 171 -9.95 1.43 -1.36
CA LEU A 171 -8.57 1.85 -1.48
C LEU A 171 -8.49 3.35 -1.73
N TYR A 172 -7.42 3.97 -1.27
CA TYR A 172 -7.09 5.36 -1.57
C TYR A 172 -5.68 5.45 -2.14
N ALA A 173 -5.51 6.33 -3.12
CA ALA A 173 -4.23 6.60 -3.76
C ALA A 173 -3.94 8.10 -3.75
N GLY A 174 -2.70 8.45 -3.39
CA GLY A 174 -2.15 9.78 -3.55
C GLY A 174 -1.33 9.86 -4.84
N LEU A 175 -1.70 10.80 -5.71
CA LEU A 175 -1.03 11.10 -6.97
C LEU A 175 -0.71 12.61 -7.04
N PRO A 176 0.16 13.06 -7.96
CA PRO A 176 0.35 14.49 -8.23
C PRO A 176 -0.93 15.23 -8.61
N SER A 177 -1.89 14.55 -9.25
CA SER A 177 -3.21 15.11 -9.57
C SER A 177 -4.17 15.22 -8.38
N GLY A 178 -3.88 14.56 -7.25
CA GLY A 178 -4.65 14.65 -6.01
C GLY A 178 -4.96 13.31 -5.35
N ILE A 179 -6.02 13.27 -4.54
CA ILE A 179 -6.48 12.06 -3.85
C ILE A 179 -7.54 11.35 -4.69
N TRP A 180 -7.35 10.04 -4.87
CA TRP A 180 -8.24 9.15 -5.59
C TRP A 180 -8.77 8.06 -4.66
N GLN A 181 -10.00 7.60 -4.89
CA GLN A 181 -10.61 6.50 -4.15
C GLN A 181 -11.18 5.45 -5.09
N SER A 182 -11.02 4.19 -4.71
CA SER A 182 -11.74 3.05 -5.27
C SER A 182 -12.62 2.41 -4.20
N HIS A 183 -13.77 1.85 -4.59
CA HIS A 183 -14.65 1.05 -3.74
C HIS A 183 -14.74 -0.42 -4.16
N ASP A 184 -14.03 -0.79 -5.23
CA ASP A 184 -14.10 -2.09 -5.89
C ASP A 184 -12.69 -2.68 -6.05
N ALA A 185 -11.85 -2.50 -5.03
CA ALA A 185 -10.51 -3.07 -4.95
C ALA A 185 -9.56 -2.60 -6.06
N GLY A 186 -9.67 -1.32 -6.45
CA GLY A 186 -8.77 -0.65 -7.38
C GLY A 186 -9.15 -0.80 -8.86
N VAL A 187 -10.35 -1.28 -9.16
CA VAL A 187 -10.82 -1.48 -10.53
C VAL A 187 -11.32 -0.16 -11.14
N THR A 188 -12.08 0.59 -10.36
CA THR A 188 -12.52 1.94 -10.69
C THR A 188 -11.99 2.93 -9.66
N TRP A 189 -11.50 4.06 -10.15
CA TRP A 189 -10.98 5.16 -9.35
C TRP A 189 -11.75 6.44 -9.64
N LEU A 190 -12.07 7.17 -8.58
CA LEU A 190 -12.71 8.47 -8.65
C LEU A 190 -11.85 9.50 -7.91
N LYS A 191 -11.52 10.60 -8.59
CA LYS A 191 -10.86 11.75 -7.96
C LYS A 191 -11.76 12.31 -6.87
N ARG A 192 -11.22 12.45 -5.66
CA ARG A 192 -11.92 12.95 -4.47
C ARG A 192 -11.61 14.41 -4.18
N SER A 193 -10.36 14.80 -4.39
CA SER A 193 -9.91 16.18 -4.23
C SER A 193 -8.63 16.44 -5.03
N GLU A 194 -8.25 17.70 -5.17
CA GLU A 194 -6.97 18.12 -5.76
C GLU A 194 -5.86 18.25 -4.72
N VAL A 195 -6.12 17.84 -3.47
CA VAL A 195 -5.13 17.92 -2.41
C VAL A 195 -4.00 16.93 -2.69
N ILE A 196 -2.78 17.44 -2.70
CA ILE A 196 -1.58 16.62 -2.89
C ILE A 196 -1.08 16.20 -1.50
N ALA A 197 -1.02 14.89 -1.27
CA ALA A 197 -0.51 14.32 -0.02
C ALA A 197 0.86 13.68 -0.24
N THR A 198 1.76 13.89 0.70
CA THR A 198 3.03 13.17 0.79
C THR A 198 2.86 11.83 1.53
N ALA A 199 1.90 11.75 2.43
CA ALA A 199 1.49 10.53 3.13
C ALA A 199 -0.02 10.55 3.40
N LEU A 200 -0.61 9.35 3.43
CA LEU A 200 -2.03 9.13 3.69
C LEU A 200 -2.20 8.00 4.71
N ALA A 201 -3.17 8.14 5.59
CA ALA A 201 -3.61 7.09 6.50
C ALA A 201 -5.14 7.03 6.54
N VAL A 202 -5.69 5.82 6.69
CA VAL A 202 -7.13 5.57 6.84
C VAL A 202 -7.39 5.09 8.25
N HIS A 203 -8.45 5.59 8.88
CA HIS A 203 -8.85 5.13 10.20
C HIS A 203 -9.26 3.65 10.17
N PRO A 204 -8.73 2.79 11.06
CA PRO A 204 -8.88 1.33 10.94
C PRO A 204 -10.33 0.85 11.07
N LEU A 205 -11.17 1.58 11.81
CA LEU A 205 -12.59 1.27 12.02
C LEU A 205 -13.55 2.10 11.16
N ARG A 206 -13.05 3.10 10.43
CA ARG A 206 -13.88 4.09 9.73
C ARG A 206 -13.27 4.36 8.36
N ALA A 207 -13.72 3.59 7.37
CA ALA A 207 -13.13 3.59 6.03
C ALA A 207 -13.12 4.96 5.33
N ASP A 208 -14.00 5.88 5.71
CA ASP A 208 -14.13 7.22 5.13
C ASP A 208 -13.38 8.31 5.94
N ASP A 209 -12.80 7.96 7.09
CA ASP A 209 -11.99 8.88 7.89
C ASP A 209 -10.51 8.78 7.48
N LEU A 210 -9.98 9.87 6.92
CA LEU A 210 -8.62 9.98 6.42
C LEU A 210 -7.83 11.02 7.19
N VAL A 211 -6.53 10.80 7.31
CA VAL A 211 -5.54 11.81 7.66
C VAL A 211 -4.48 11.83 6.57
N ILE A 212 -4.10 13.03 6.13
CA ILE A 212 -2.97 13.23 5.22
C ILE A 212 -1.96 14.18 5.85
N VAL A 213 -0.75 14.09 5.32
CA VAL A 213 0.27 15.12 5.49
C VAL A 213 0.59 15.69 4.12
N ASN A 214 0.77 17.00 4.05
CA ASN A 214 1.25 17.72 2.89
C ASN A 214 2.29 18.78 3.31
N ASN A 215 2.66 19.67 2.40
CA ASN A 215 3.64 20.73 2.69
C ASN A 215 3.12 21.81 3.66
N ASP A 216 1.80 21.92 3.83
CA ASP A 216 1.17 22.96 4.65
C ASP A 216 0.84 22.47 6.06
N GLY A 217 0.68 21.17 6.25
CA GLY A 217 0.31 20.61 7.53
C GLY A 217 -0.28 19.20 7.50
N VAL A 218 -1.02 18.91 8.56
CA VAL A 218 -1.80 17.68 8.72
C VAL A 218 -3.28 18.04 8.53
N LEU A 219 -3.95 17.33 7.61
CA LEU A 219 -5.35 17.53 7.31
C LEU A 219 -6.13 16.26 7.60
N GLN A 220 -7.36 16.42 8.09
CA GLN A 220 -8.31 15.35 8.33
C GLN A 220 -9.52 15.48 7.40
N SER A 221 -10.00 14.36 6.91
CA SER A 221 -11.26 14.25 6.16
C SER A 221 -12.15 13.18 6.80
N PRO A 222 -13.41 13.49 7.15
CA PRO A 222 -14.37 12.50 7.65
C PRO A 222 -15.26 11.90 6.54
N ASP A 223 -15.02 12.24 5.27
CA ASP A 223 -15.93 11.97 4.15
C ASP A 223 -15.24 11.35 2.93
N GLY A 224 -14.18 10.59 3.15
CA GLY A 224 -13.44 9.88 2.11
C GLY A 224 -12.63 10.81 1.21
N GLY A 225 -12.15 11.92 1.76
CA GLY A 225 -11.25 12.85 1.09
C GLY A 225 -11.95 13.89 0.21
N ARG A 226 -13.27 14.11 0.39
CA ARG A 226 -14.02 15.13 -0.36
C ARG A 226 -13.83 16.52 0.26
N THR A 227 -13.82 16.58 1.59
CA THR A 227 -13.53 17.80 2.35
C THR A 227 -12.39 17.59 3.34
N TRP A 228 -11.63 18.65 3.61
CA TRP A 228 -10.43 18.60 4.44
C TRP A 228 -10.43 19.74 5.46
N THR A 229 -10.06 19.41 6.69
CA THR A 229 -9.86 20.38 7.77
C THR A 229 -8.43 20.26 8.27
N ALA A 230 -7.70 21.37 8.34
CA ALA A 230 -6.36 21.40 8.94
C ALA A 230 -6.48 21.14 10.46
N ILE A 231 -5.72 20.17 10.96
CA ILE A 231 -5.67 19.81 12.38
C ILE A 231 -4.30 20.11 13.02
N ALA A 232 -3.27 20.35 12.20
CA ALA A 232 -1.98 20.90 12.60
C ALA A 232 -1.30 21.59 11.39
N ASN A 233 -0.52 22.63 11.64
CA ASN A 233 0.31 23.30 10.63
C ASN A 233 1.78 22.91 10.87
N ILE A 234 2.59 22.89 9.80
CA ILE A 234 4.03 22.61 9.86
C ILE A 234 4.84 23.91 9.71
#